data_AF-X5J821-F1
#
_entry.id   AF-X5J821-F1
#
_cell.length_a   1.000
_cell.length_b   1.000
_cell.length_c   1.000
_cell.angle_alpha   90.00
_cell.angle_beta   90.00
_cell.angle_gamma   90.00
#
_symmetry.space_group_name_H-M   'P 1'
#
loop_
_entity.id
_entity.type
_entity.pdbx_description
1 polymer ?
#
loop_
_entity_poly.entity_id
_entity_poly.type
_entity_poly.pdbx_seq_one_letter_code
_entity_poly.pdbx_strand_id
1 'polypeptide(L)' 'MKYKEIQLLSSKEQNNKLKEALDYLLKLRLAHSVSPIEHPMKIRAARKSIARLKTAQNSFRSNHQNRNHYAEK' A
#
# COMPACT_ATOMS: atom_id res chain seq x y z
N MET A 1 -0.02 -9.44 -4.19
CA MET A 1 1.21 -8.63 -4.05
C MET A 1 2.07 -9.19 -2.93
N LYS A 2 3.25 -9.74 -3.25
CA LYS A 2 4.21 -10.20 -2.23
C LYS A 2 5.00 -9.01 -1.71
N TYR A 3 5.38 -9.02 -0.43
CA TYR A 3 6.06 -7.88 0.21
C TYR A 3 7.44 -7.59 -0.41
N LYS A 4 8.18 -8.65 -0.78
CA LYS A 4 9.49 -8.53 -1.47
C LYS A 4 9.39 -7.70 -2.74
N GLU A 5 8.41 -7.97 -3.60
CA GLU A 5 8.17 -7.20 -4.83
C GLU A 5 7.93 -5.72 -4.55
N ILE A 6 7.31 -5.37 -3.41
CA ILE A 6 7.04 -3.98 -3.05
C ILE A 6 8.32 -3.24 -2.71
N GLN A 7 9.24 -3.90 -2.01
CA GLN A 7 10.51 -3.31 -1.59
C GLN A 7 11.44 -3.02 -2.77
N LEU A 8 11.34 -3.79 -3.87
CA LEU A 8 12.12 -3.53 -5.08
C LEU A 8 11.62 -2.33 -5.90
N LEU A 9 10.39 -1.85 -5.64
CA LEU A 9 9.83 -0.70 -6.36
C LEU A 9 10.42 0.61 -5.86
N SER A 10 10.58 1.56 -6.78
CA SER A 10 10.96 2.93 -6.43
C SER A 10 9.85 3.64 -5.65
N SER A 11 10.20 4.62 -4.81
CA SER A 11 9.24 5.44 -4.05
C SER A 11 8.14 6.05 -4.93
N LYS A 12 8.47 6.44 -6.18
CA LYS A 12 7.49 6.98 -7.14
C LYS A 12 6.51 5.89 -7.61
N GLU A 13 7.01 4.71 -7.92
CA GLU A 13 6.18 3.58 -8.34
C GLU A 13 5.30 3.04 -7.20
N GLN A 14 5.82 3.01 -5.98
CA GLN A 14 5.05 2.66 -4.79
C GLN A 14 3.88 3.65 -4.59
N ASN A 15 4.11 4.95 -4.78
CA ASN A 15 3.07 5.96 -4.72
C ASN A 15 2.04 5.81 -5.84
N ASN A 16 2.47 5.53 -7.08
CA ASN A 16 1.56 5.30 -8.20
C ASN A 16 0.66 4.08 -7.94
N LYS A 17 1.25 2.94 -7.56
CA LYS A 17 0.48 1.72 -7.19
C LYS A 17 -0.44 1.95 -6.00
N LEU A 18 -0.04 2.79 -5.04
CA LEU A 18 -0.89 3.14 -3.92
C LEU A 18 -2.13 3.91 -4.39
N LYS A 19 -1.98 4.89 -5.29
CA LYS A 19 -3.12 5.61 -5.89
C LYS A 19 -4.05 4.68 -6.65
N GLU A 20 -3.50 3.85 -7.53
CA GLU A 20 -4.28 2.87 -8.29
C GLU A 20 -5.06 1.91 -7.38
N ALA A 21 -4.43 1.42 -6.31
CA ALA A 21 -5.08 0.54 -5.35
C ALA A 21 -6.19 1.24 -4.54
N LEU A 22 -6.04 2.53 -4.24
CA LEU A 22 -7.06 3.34 -3.58
C LEU A 22 -8.26 3.57 -4.50
N ASP A 23 -8.03 3.90 -5.77
CA ASP A 23 -9.09 4.09 -6.76
C ASP A 23 -9.84 2.79 -7.01
N TYR A 24 -9.12 1.67 -7.08
CA TYR A 24 -9.72 0.35 -7.18
C TYR A 24 -10.58 0.01 -5.96
N LEU A 25 -10.09 0.30 -4.75
CA LEU A 25 -10.86 0.11 -3.53
C LEU A 25 -12.12 0.98 -3.52
N LEU A 26 -12.03 2.24 -3.96
CA LEU A 26 -13.16 3.15 -4.05
C LEU A 26 -14.23 2.59 -4.99
N LYS A 27 -13.84 2.18 -6.21
CA LYS A 27 -14.74 1.55 -7.18
C LYS A 27 -15.45 0.32 -6.59
N LEU A 28 -14.72 -0.54 -5.89
CA LEU A 28 -15.31 -1.71 -5.25
C LEU A 28 -16.31 -1.33 -4.14
N ARG A 29 -16.01 -0.30 -3.34
CA ARG A 29 -16.93 0.15 -2.28
C ARG A 29 -18.20 0.77 -2.84
N LEU A 30 -18.08 1.57 -3.90
CA LEU A 30 -19.21 2.16 -4.61
C LEU A 30 -20.08 1.08 -5.25
N ALA A 31 -19.45 0.08 -5.90
CA ALA A 31 -20.18 -1.07 -6.42
C ALA A 31 -20.92 -1.82 -5.31
N HIS A 32 -20.26 -2.06 -4.16
CA HIS A 32 -20.86 -2.75 -3.02
C HIS A 32 -22.04 -2.02 -2.40
N SER A 33 -21.99 -0.68 -2.35
CA SER A 33 -23.05 0.13 -1.76
C SER A 33 -24.30 0.15 -2.63
N VAL A 34 -24.16 0.00 -3.95
CA VAL A 34 -25.29 -0.06 -4.88
C VAL A 34 -25.86 -1.47 -4.95
N SER A 35 -25.01 -2.50 -4.93
CA SER A 35 -25.42 -3.90 -4.95
C SER A 35 -24.41 -4.79 -4.22
N PRO A 36 -24.82 -5.87 -3.54
CA PRO A 36 -23.90 -6.86 -3.00
C PRO A 36 -22.92 -7.31 -4.10
N ILE A 37 -21.62 -7.19 -3.84
CA ILE A 37 -20.62 -7.60 -4.83
C ILE A 37 -20.50 -9.13 -4.79
N GLU A 38 -20.41 -9.74 -5.96
CA GLU A 38 -20.11 -11.17 -6.16
C GLU A 38 -18.96 -11.69 -5.28
N HIS A 39 -17.93 -10.86 -5.07
CA HIS A 39 -16.71 -11.27 -4.37
C HIS A 39 -16.25 -10.22 -3.35
N PRO A 40 -16.83 -10.18 -2.13
CA PRO A 40 -16.45 -9.23 -1.09
C PRO A 40 -14.99 -9.41 -0.63
N MET A 41 -14.39 -10.59 -0.85
CA MET A 41 -12.98 -10.85 -0.59
C MET A 41 -12.03 -9.96 -1.41
N LYS A 42 -12.46 -9.45 -2.57
CA LYS A 42 -11.66 -8.50 -3.36
C LYS A 42 -11.43 -7.18 -2.61
N ILE A 43 -12.42 -6.69 -1.86
CA ILE A 43 -12.26 -5.51 -0.99
C ILE A 43 -11.18 -5.79 0.06
N ARG A 44 -11.27 -6.95 0.74
CA ARG A 44 -10.30 -7.33 1.78
C ARG A 44 -8.88 -7.42 1.21
N ALA A 45 -8.74 -8.03 0.03
CA ALA A 45 -7.46 -8.14 -0.67
C ALA A 45 -6.89 -6.75 -1.02
N ALA A 46 -7.71 -5.85 -1.58
CA ALA A 46 -7.31 -4.49 -1.92
C ALA A 46 -6.83 -3.70 -0.68
N ARG A 47 -7.57 -3.77 0.45
CA ARG A 47 -7.14 -3.16 1.72
C ARG A 47 -5.79 -3.69 2.19
N LYS A 48 -5.57 -5.01 2.08
CA LYS A 48 -4.30 -5.64 2.47
C LYS A 48 -3.14 -5.18 1.61
N SER A 49 -3.36 -5.01 0.30
CA SER A 49 -2.36 -4.47 -0.63
C SER A 49 -1.95 -3.05 -0.27
N ILE A 50 -2.93 -2.18 0.02
CA ILE A 50 -2.70 -0.79 0.46
C ILE A 50 -1.88 -0.74 1.75
N ALA A 51 -2.25 -1.56 2.75
CA ALA A 51 -1.54 -1.61 4.02
C ALA A 51 -0.07 -1.99 3.81
N ARG A 52 0.21 -3.00 2.98
CA ARG A 52 1.58 -3.44 2.67
C ARG A 52 2.42 -2.36 1.99
N LEU A 53 1.82 -1.61 1.04
CA LEU A 53 2.48 -0.47 0.39
C LEU A 53 2.84 0.62 1.42
N LYS A 54 1.90 0.99 2.29
CA LYS A 54 2.15 2.00 3.35
C LYS A 54 3.21 1.53 4.35
N THR A 55 3.19 0.26 4.74
CA THR A 55 4.22 -0.31 5.63
C THR A 55 5.61 -0.26 4.98
N ALA A 56 5.72 -0.59 3.69
CA ALA A 56 6.98 -0.50 2.96
C ALA A 56 7.54 0.94 2.96
N GLN A 57 6.68 1.93 2.71
CA GLN A 57 7.06 3.35 2.78
C GLN A 57 7.52 3.76 4.18
N ASN A 58 6.83 3.30 5.22
CA ASN A 58 7.18 3.64 6.60
C ASN A 58 8.49 2.97 7.05
N SER A 59 8.74 1.72 6.65
CA SER A 59 9.99 1.01 6.96
C SER A 59 11.22 1.73 6.39
N PHE A 60 11.09 2.37 5.23
CA PHE A 60 12.18 3.15 4.65
C PHE A 60 12.46 4.43 5.46
N ARG A 61 11.41 5.17 5.84
CA ARG A 61 11.54 6.41 6.63
C ARG A 61 12.19 6.17 7.99
N SER A 62 11.74 5.13 8.70
CA SER A 62 12.27 4.77 10.02
C SER A 62 13.72 4.29 9.96
N ASN A 63 14.07 3.47 8.96
CA ASN A 63 15.47 3.08 8.74
C ASN A 63 16.39 4.27 8.39
N HIS A 64 15.88 5.24 7.60
CA HIS A 64 16.66 6.43 7.24
C HIS A 64 16.88 7.37 8.42
N GLN A 65 15.88 7.57 9.28
CA GLN A 65 16.01 8.40 10.49
C GLN A 65 16.95 7.76 11.51
N ASN A 66 16.88 6.44 11.67
CA ASN A 66 17.76 5.74 12.59
C ASN A 66 19.24 5.82 12.15
N ARG A 67 19.51 5.68 10.84
CA ARG A 67 20.87 5.84 10.29
C ARG A 67 21.46 7.24 10.51
N ASN A 68 20.65 8.29 10.32
CA ASN A 68 21.12 9.66 10.52
C ASN A 68 21.46 9.92 12.00
N HIS A 69 20.67 9.39 12.94
CA HIS A 69 20.91 9.59 14.37
C HIS A 69 22.23 8.99 14.89
N TYR A 70 22.70 7.88 14.31
CA TYR A 70 23.98 7.27 14.70
C TYR A 70 25.19 7.87 13.98
N ALA A 71 24.99 8.60 12.88
CA ALA A 71 26.07 9.25 12.14
C ALA A 71 26.46 10.61 12.75
N GLU A 72 25.58 11.21 13.55
CA GLU A 72 25.76 12.52 14.20
C GLU A 72 26.32 12.42 15.64
N LYS A 73 26.55 11.21 16.17
CA LYS A 73 27.16 10.94 17.49
C LYS A 73 28.60 10.49 17.33
#